data_AF-F1JTU6-F1
#
_entry.id   AF-F1JTU6-F1
#
_cell.length_a   1.000
_cell.length_b   1.000
_cell.length_c   1.000
_cell.angle_alpha   90.00
_cell.angle_beta   90.00
_cell.angle_gamma   90.00
#
_symmetry.space_group_name_H-M   'P 1'
#
loop_
_entity.id
_entity.type
_entity.pdbx_description
1 polymer ?
#
loop_
_entity_poly.entity_id
_entity_poly.type
_entity_poly.pdbx_seq_one_letter_code
_entity_poly.pdbx_strand_id
1 'polypeptide(L)' 'THGDFSLDNLIFDEGKLIGCIDVGRVGIADRYQDLAILWNCLGEFSPSLQKRLFQKYGIDNPDMNKLQFHLMLDEFF' A
#
# COMPACT_ATOMS: atom_id res chain seq x y z
N THR A 1 -2.38 -7.31 -7.68
CA THR A 1 -2.48 -6.54 -6.43
C THR A 1 -2.98 -7.46 -5.34
N HIS A 2 -2.66 -7.15 -4.08
CA HIS A 2 -3.25 -7.79 -2.90
C HIS A 2 -4.72 -7.42 -2.76
N GLY A 3 -5.04 -6.14 -3.01
CA GLY A 3 -6.39 -5.59 -2.92
C GLY A 3 -6.64 -4.87 -1.60
N ASP A 4 -6.05 -5.36 -0.51
CA ASP A 4 -5.97 -4.69 0.80
C ASP A 4 -4.55 -4.82 1.39
N PHE A 5 -3.59 -4.05 0.86
CA PHE A 5 -2.18 -4.15 1.26
C PHE A 5 -1.85 -3.27 2.48
N SER A 6 -2.72 -3.32 3.49
CA SER A 6 -2.54 -2.67 4.80
C SER A 6 -1.47 -3.37 5.64
N LEU A 7 -0.95 -2.69 6.67
CA LEU A 7 0.10 -3.25 7.55
C LEU A 7 -0.39 -4.45 8.37
N ASP A 8 -1.69 -4.51 8.68
CA ASP A 8 -2.30 -5.59 9.46
C ASP A 8 -2.35 -6.92 8.67
N ASN A 9 -2.30 -6.83 7.34
CA ASN A 9 -2.30 -7.99 6.44
C ASN A 9 -0.89 -8.48 6.08
N LEU A 10 0.17 -7.90 6.68
CA LEU A 10 1.57 -8.28 6.46
C LEU A 10 2.17 -8.98 7.67
N ILE A 11 2.78 -10.14 7.44
CA ILE A 11 3.46 -10.90 8.50
C ILE A 11 4.96 -10.70 8.39
N PHE A 12 5.55 -10.21 9.48
CA PHE A 12 6.99 -10.03 9.62
C PHE A 12 7.59 -11.01 10.63
N ASP A 13 8.75 -11.56 10.30
CA ASP A 13 9.59 -12.34 11.21
C ASP A 13 11.03 -11.83 11.12
N GLU A 14 11.64 -11.55 12.27
CA GLU A 14 12.98 -10.94 12.38
C GLU A 14 13.21 -9.74 11.44
N GLY A 15 12.19 -8.90 11.24
CA GLY A 15 12.25 -7.72 10.36
C GLY A 15 12.17 -8.01 8.86
N LYS A 16 11.91 -9.26 8.47
CA LYS A 16 11.65 -9.67 7.07
C LYS A 16 10.18 -9.93 6.87
N LEU A 17 9.66 -9.51 5.72
CA LEU A 17 8.32 -9.89 5.30
C LEU A 17 8.34 -11.38 4.94
N ILE A 18 7.52 -12.18 5.62
CA ILE A 18 7.44 -13.64 5.42
C ILE A 18 6.11 -14.09 4.81
N GLY A 19 5.11 -13.20 4.75
CA GLY A 19 3.84 -13.51 4.11
C GLY A 19 2.87 -12.35 4.15
N CYS A 20 1.77 -12.52 3.41
CA CYS A 20 0.58 -11.71 3.50
C CYS A 20 -0.63 -12.62 3.71
N ILE A 21 -1.65 -12.08 4.38
CA ILE A 21 -2.92 -12.75 4.68
C ILE A 21 -4.07 -11.90 4.16
N ASP A 22 -5.30 -12.44 4.21
CA ASP A 22 -6.49 -11.80 3.67
C ASP A 22 -6.42 -11.52 2.15
N VAL A 23 -6.10 -12.57 1.41
CA VAL A 23 -5.94 -12.55 -0.05
C VAL A 23 -7.26 -12.63 -0.82
N GLY A 24 -8.40 -12.34 -0.19
CA GLY A 24 -9.73 -12.45 -0.81
C GLY A 24 -9.95 -11.49 -1.98
N ARG A 25 -9.21 -10.37 -2.02
CA ARG A 25 -9.27 -9.34 -3.06
C ARG A 25 -8.12 -9.41 -4.07
N VAL A 26 -7.33 -10.49 -4.05
CA VAL A 26 -6.19 -10.64 -4.96
C VAL A 26 -6.68 -10.70 -6.41
N GLY A 27 -6.05 -9.90 -7.27
CA GLY A 27 -6.40 -9.83 -8.68
C GLY A 27 -5.48 -8.96 -9.52
N ILE A 28 -5.81 -8.84 -10.81
CA ILE A 28 -5.15 -7.91 -11.73
C ILE A 28 -5.81 -6.55 -11.56
N ALA A 29 -5.05 -5.55 -11.11
CA ALA A 29 -5.49 -4.17 -10.99
C ALA A 29 -4.30 -3.21 -11.14
N ASP A 30 -4.59 -1.91 -11.19
CA ASP A 30 -3.54 -0.89 -11.12
C ASP A 30 -2.74 -1.05 -9.81
N ARG A 31 -1.41 -0.93 -9.90
CA ARG A 31 -0.50 -1.02 -8.75
C ARG A 31 -0.83 0.00 -7.65
N TYR A 32 -1.44 1.11 -8.02
CA TYR A 32 -1.84 2.16 -7.08
C TYR A 32 -2.92 1.69 -6.10
N GLN A 33 -3.64 0.58 -6.35
CA GLN A 33 -4.52 -0.05 -5.36
C GLN A 33 -3.77 -0.38 -4.07
N ASP A 34 -2.69 -1.16 -4.17
CA ASP A 34 -1.91 -1.56 -2.99
C ASP A 34 -1.03 -0.42 -2.47
N LEU A 35 -0.46 0.40 -3.37
CA LEU A 35 0.41 1.50 -2.98
C LEU A 35 -0.35 2.59 -2.22
N ALA A 36 -1.59 2.87 -2.56
CA ALA A 36 -2.42 3.85 -1.87
C ALA A 36 -2.66 3.44 -0.42
N ILE A 37 -3.12 2.20 -0.21
CA ILE A 37 -3.43 1.66 1.12
C ILE A 37 -2.17 1.66 1.99
N LEU A 38 -1.07 1.08 1.49
CA LEU A 38 0.20 1.04 2.24
C LEU A 38 0.75 2.45 2.51
N TRP A 39 0.64 3.36 1.55
CA TRP A 39 1.04 4.76 1.72
C TRP A 39 0.22 5.45 2.83
N ASN A 40 -1.08 5.18 2.91
CA ASN A 40 -1.93 5.73 3.95
C ASN A 40 -1.55 5.20 5.33
N CYS A 41 -1.41 3.88 5.49
CA CYS A 41 -0.98 3.27 6.75
C CYS A 41 0.37 3.83 7.22
N LEU A 42 1.35 3.97 6.33
CA LEU A 42 2.66 4.55 6.69
C LEU A 42 2.59 6.03 7.08
N GLY A 43 1.60 6.76 6.56
CA GLY A 43 1.33 8.16 6.88
C GLY A 43 0.97 8.39 8.34
N GLU A 44 0.30 7.41 8.96
CA GLU A 44 -0.07 7.45 10.39
C GLU A 44 1.15 7.48 11.32
N PHE A 45 2.27 6.90 10.87
CA PHE A 45 3.53 6.91 11.61
C PHE A 45 4.39 8.12 11.28
N SER A 46 4.57 8.44 9.98
CA SER A 46 5.35 9.60 9.54
C SER A 46 5.21 9.90 8.04
N PRO A 47 5.08 11.18 7.63
CA PRO A 47 5.20 11.58 6.22
C PRO A 47 6.53 11.19 5.57
N SER A 48 7.59 10.98 6.36
CA SER A 48 8.88 10.53 5.82
C SER A 48 8.84 9.09 5.30
N LEU A 49 7.99 8.22 5.88
CA LEU A 49 7.82 6.84 5.47
C LEU A 49 7.04 6.74 4.16
N GLN A 50 6.04 7.60 3.98
CA GLN A 50 5.33 7.79 2.72
C GLN A 50 6.27 8.13 1.55
N LYS A 51 7.21 9.06 1.77
CA LYS A 51 8.25 9.38 0.79
C LYS A 51 9.20 8.20 0.55
N ARG A 52 9.63 7.53 1.64
CA ARG A 52 10.55 6.39 1.57
C ARG A 52 9.93 5.20 0.81
N LEU A 53 8.63 4.98 0.92
CA LEU A 53 7.91 3.93 0.19
C LEU A 53 8.16 4.06 -1.31
N PHE A 54 7.84 5.22 -1.91
CA PHE A 54 8.00 5.42 -3.35
C PHE A 54 9.46 5.40 -3.80
N GLN A 55 10.37 5.97 -3.00
CA GLN A 55 11.80 5.88 -3.26
C GLN A 55 12.30 4.43 -3.32
N LYS A 56 11.83 3.56 -2.41
CA LYS A 56 12.20 2.14 -2.39
C LYS A 56 11.48 1.33 -3.46
N TYR A 57 10.27 1.73 -3.83
CA TYR A 57 9.49 1.09 -4.89
C TYR A 57 9.99 1.48 -6.30
N GLY A 58 10.80 2.55 -6.43
CA GLY A 58 11.33 3.01 -7.71
C GLY A 58 10.40 3.95 -8.47
N ILE A 59 9.59 4.73 -7.75
CA ILE A 59 8.73 5.78 -8.32
C ILE A 59 9.25 7.13 -7.86
N ASP A 60 9.86 7.88 -8.78
CA ASP A 60 10.41 9.20 -8.47
C ASP A 60 9.30 10.26 -8.31
N ASN A 61 8.27 10.18 -9.15
CA ASN A 61 7.13 11.09 -9.16
C ASN A 61 5.82 10.29 -9.01
N PRO A 62 5.31 10.10 -7.78
CA PRO A 62 4.06 9.39 -7.56
C PRO A 62 2.87 10.18 -8.14
N ASP A 63 1.94 9.45 -8.76
CA ASP A 63 0.68 10.00 -9.26
C ASP A 63 -0.29 10.20 -8.09
N MET A 64 -0.37 11.44 -7.62
CA MET A 64 -1.22 11.80 -6.49
C MET A 64 -2.71 11.65 -6.80
N ASN A 65 -3.12 11.77 -8.08
CA ASN A 65 -4.51 11.58 -8.45
C ASN A 65 -4.90 10.10 -8.34
N LYS A 66 -4.02 9.19 -8.78
CA LYS A 66 -4.23 7.75 -8.58
C LYS A 66 -4.23 7.35 -7.12
N LEU A 67 -3.33 7.89 -6.30
CA LEU A 67 -3.33 7.64 -4.86
C LEU A 67 -4.67 8.04 -4.23
N GLN A 68 -5.12 9.27 -4.46
CA GLN A 68 -6.39 9.75 -3.93
C GLN A 68 -7.58 8.95 -4.46
N PHE A 69 -7.59 8.61 -5.75
CA PHE A 69 -8.63 7.77 -6.34
C PHE A 69 -8.74 6.41 -5.65
N HIS A 70 -7.63 5.71 -5.46
CA HIS A 70 -7.64 4.38 -4.84
C HIS A 70 -7.95 4.43 -3.35
N LEU A 71 -7.56 5.49 -2.63
CA LEU A 71 -8.01 5.69 -1.25
C LEU A 71 -9.52 5.90 -1.16
N MET A 72 -10.08 6.77 -2.02
CA MET A 72 -11.53 6.97 -2.04
C MET A 72 -12.29 5.70 -2.48
N LEU A 73 -11.70 4.87 -3.35
CA LEU A 73 -12.29 3.61 -3.76
C LEU A 73 -12.34 2.61 -2.59
N ASP A 74 -11.34 2.61 -1.72
CA ASP A 74 -11.26 1.70 -0.57
C ASP A 74 -12.38 1.94 0.46
N GLU A 75 -12.86 3.18 0.59
CA GLU A 75 -14.00 3.56 1.46
C GLU A 75 -15.33 2.88 1.09
N PHE A 76 -15.41 2.21 -0.07
CA PHE A 76 -16.61 1.46 -0.49
C PHE A 76 -16.56 -0.02 -0.10
N PHE A 77 -15.54 -0.46 0.63
CA PHE A 77 -15.29 -1.87 0.95
C PHE A 77 -14.85 -2.11 2.40
#